data_AF-A0A183ILV5-F1
#
_entry.id   AF-A0A183ILV5-F1
#
_cell.length_a   1.000
_cell.length_b   1.000
_cell.length_c   1.000
_cell.angle_alpha   90.00
_cell.angle_beta   90.00
_cell.angle_gamma   90.00
#
_symmetry.space_group_name_H-M   'P 1'
#
loop_
_entity.id
_entity.type
_entity.pdbx_description
1 polymer ?
#
loop_
_entity_poly.entity_id
_entity_poly.type
_entity_poly.pdbx_seq_one_letter_code
_entity_poly.pdbx_strand_id
1 'polypeptide(L)'
;MQNKMNSRPKVAFAAVRKRYHSDNPHIAHHALHVLEALVKNCGDKMHKEITTKEAMEDLKHLAADCPDKVKEKILELIQCWAHAFRDKPEYRLVKDTHTLMKLEGYSFPTLRESDAMFTAETAPEWVDDDRCHRCQTQFTLINRKHHCRNCGQIFCDKCSSRYIPLPHIGIERDVRVCETCFDKEPSEEQLREAEELQLAMALSQSEAEEKERLKKNEAPVDAAAEAEGELARYLNRQYWENVRKEQKSNANARRRSPTPSAPAAPAVKIVNGTADTVDADPDGVVSAFIGPLDEDRCATIQQFSQNLLETILLFCNRIKMDQNRGRSLISDSSVQTMFMTLTSMHSQLLKYLQEVDDNRTYFETLQDKLTQIRDAREAVDALREEHQQRRQYEMMEQQRQRHLQMVAKLESMRIKKHEMLEQQRLMALQKIDEEEREMALRKQAMLQQQAYVAGEFLLIAHFYRRSHLFRSQMRL
;
A
#
# COMPACT_ATOMS: atom_id res chain seq x y z
N MET A 1 -30.94 -27.61 29.45
CA MET A 1 -29.51 -27.21 29.32
C MET A 1 -29.19 -26.45 28.01
N GLN A 2 -30.14 -26.24 27.08
CA GLN A 2 -29.92 -25.43 25.87
C GLN A 2 -29.60 -23.93 26.10
N ASN A 3 -30.04 -23.32 27.21
CA ASN A 3 -29.87 -21.86 27.44
C ASN A 3 -28.44 -21.40 27.77
N LYS A 4 -27.48 -22.30 27.99
CA LYS A 4 -26.08 -21.93 28.29
C LYS A 4 -25.18 -21.80 27.05
N MET A 5 -25.64 -22.21 25.86
CA MET A 5 -24.81 -22.20 24.64
C MET A 5 -25.05 -20.98 23.75
N ASN A 6 -26.21 -20.33 23.86
CA ASN A 6 -26.55 -19.08 23.15
C ASN A 6 -25.96 -17.81 23.81
N SER A 7 -25.36 -17.90 25.00
CA SER A 7 -24.85 -16.74 25.73
C SER A 7 -23.39 -16.38 25.43
N ARG A 8 -22.63 -17.22 24.70
CA ARG A 8 -21.19 -17.03 24.48
C ARG A 8 -20.87 -15.79 23.62
N PRO A 9 -21.53 -15.54 22.47
CA PRO A 9 -21.28 -14.36 21.64
C PRO A 9 -21.60 -13.04 22.36
N LYS A 10 -22.78 -13.00 23.00
CA LYS A 10 -23.26 -11.84 23.73
C LYS A 10 -22.37 -11.45 24.91
N VAL A 11 -21.92 -12.44 25.69
CA VAL A 11 -20.99 -12.20 26.82
C VAL A 11 -19.63 -11.75 26.32
N ALA A 12 -19.12 -12.34 25.24
CA ALA A 12 -17.85 -11.95 24.63
C ALA A 12 -17.90 -10.50 24.10
N PHE A 13 -18.97 -10.14 23.37
CA PHE A 13 -19.16 -8.77 22.89
C PHE A 13 -19.31 -7.78 24.05
N ALA A 14 -20.08 -8.11 25.09
CA ALA A 14 -20.22 -7.25 26.27
C ALA A 14 -18.88 -6.99 26.98
N ALA A 15 -18.01 -8.00 27.06
CA ALA A 15 -16.68 -7.87 27.65
C ALA A 15 -15.78 -6.93 26.81
N VAL A 16 -15.82 -7.05 25.49
CA VAL A 16 -15.09 -6.16 24.56
C VAL A 16 -15.66 -4.74 24.59
N ARG A 17 -16.99 -4.61 24.64
CA ARG A 17 -17.70 -3.32 24.79
C ARG A 17 -17.28 -2.55 26.02
N LYS A 18 -17.08 -3.23 27.14
CA LYS A 18 -16.54 -2.60 28.34
C LYS A 18 -15.11 -2.07 28.16
N ARG A 19 -14.31 -2.71 27.30
CA ARG A 19 -12.89 -2.36 27.10
C ARG A 19 -12.71 -1.26 26.06
N TYR A 20 -13.52 -1.20 25.00
CA TYR A 20 -13.41 -0.10 24.04
C TYR A 20 -13.92 1.24 24.59
N HIS A 21 -14.69 1.23 25.68
CA HIS A 21 -15.09 2.42 26.45
C HIS A 21 -14.10 2.80 27.57
N SER A 22 -12.90 2.21 27.61
CA SER A 22 -11.93 2.57 28.64
C SER A 22 -11.36 3.98 28.43
N ASP A 23 -11.12 4.71 29.52
CA ASP A 23 -10.49 6.05 29.48
C ASP A 23 -9.08 6.02 28.85
N ASN A 24 -8.40 4.88 28.89
CA ASN A 24 -7.10 4.71 28.25
C ASN A 24 -7.27 4.45 26.74
N PRO A 25 -6.75 5.34 25.86
CA PRO A 25 -6.92 5.20 24.42
C PRO A 25 -6.24 3.96 23.83
N HIS A 26 -5.15 3.47 24.44
CA HIS A 26 -4.48 2.26 23.99
C HIS A 26 -5.32 1.02 24.27
N ILE A 27 -5.92 0.93 25.47
CA ILE A 27 -6.82 -0.16 25.83
C ILE A 27 -8.05 -0.14 24.92
N ALA A 28 -8.60 1.05 24.66
CA ALA A 28 -9.73 1.21 23.76
C ALA A 28 -9.40 0.76 22.33
N HIS A 29 -8.26 1.20 21.79
CA HIS A 29 -7.80 0.84 20.46
C HIS A 29 -7.53 -0.67 20.33
N HIS A 30 -6.85 -1.29 21.29
CA HIS A 30 -6.64 -2.75 21.28
C HIS A 30 -7.94 -3.54 21.40
N ALA A 31 -8.91 -3.03 22.17
CA ALA A 31 -10.24 -3.65 22.24
C ALA A 31 -10.97 -3.61 20.90
N LEU A 32 -10.81 -2.55 20.11
CA LEU A 32 -11.35 -2.47 18.75
C LEU A 32 -10.68 -3.46 17.78
N HIS A 33 -9.39 -3.73 17.92
CA HIS A 33 -8.72 -4.81 17.17
C HIS A 33 -9.26 -6.20 17.55
N VAL A 34 -9.55 -6.42 18.83
CA VAL A 34 -10.21 -7.67 19.26
C VAL A 34 -11.62 -7.75 18.67
N LEU A 35 -12.36 -6.63 18.62
CA LEU A 35 -13.68 -6.58 17.98
C LEU A 35 -13.59 -6.93 16.48
N GLU A 36 -12.60 -6.40 15.77
CA GLU A 36 -12.33 -6.74 14.38
C GLU A 36 -12.11 -8.25 14.21
N ALA A 37 -11.23 -8.84 15.02
CA ALA A 37 -10.93 -10.26 14.97
C ALA A 37 -12.16 -11.12 15.26
N LEU A 38 -13.03 -10.71 16.18
CA LEU A 38 -14.29 -11.40 16.46
C LEU A 38 -15.26 -11.36 15.27
N VAL A 39 -15.38 -10.22 14.59
CA VAL A 39 -16.22 -10.13 13.37
C VAL A 39 -15.63 -10.98 12.26
N LYS A 40 -14.32 -10.97 12.05
CA LYS A 40 -13.65 -11.76 11.00
C LYS A 40 -13.75 -13.27 11.22
N ASN A 41 -13.62 -13.75 12.45
CA ASN A 41 -13.39 -15.17 12.70
C ASN A 41 -14.58 -15.95 13.28
N CYS A 42 -15.59 -15.29 13.86
CA CYS A 42 -16.64 -15.98 14.61
C CYS A 42 -17.98 -16.11 13.87
N GLY A 43 -18.09 -15.54 12.67
CA GLY A 43 -19.24 -15.70 11.78
C GLY A 43 -20.55 -15.10 12.29
N ASP A 44 -21.65 -15.59 11.71
CA ASP A 44 -23.00 -14.98 11.77
C ASP A 44 -23.53 -14.74 13.20
N LYS A 45 -23.18 -15.63 14.15
CA LYS A 45 -23.60 -15.50 15.56
C LYS A 45 -23.00 -14.27 16.25
N MET A 46 -21.75 -13.91 15.92
CA MET A 46 -21.15 -12.67 16.42
C MET A 46 -21.64 -11.46 15.64
N HIS A 47 -21.84 -11.61 14.32
CA HIS A 47 -22.34 -10.53 13.46
C HIS A 47 -23.69 -10.00 13.97
N LYS A 48 -24.62 -10.89 14.33
CA LYS A 48 -25.94 -10.52 14.88
C LYS A 48 -25.90 -9.71 16.17
N GLU A 49 -24.90 -9.93 17.03
CA GLU A 49 -24.75 -9.17 18.28
C GLU A 49 -24.12 -7.79 18.02
N ILE A 50 -23.15 -7.71 17.10
CA ILE A 50 -22.38 -6.49 16.82
C ILE A 50 -23.16 -5.53 15.91
N THR A 51 -24.02 -6.04 15.04
CA THR A 51 -24.82 -5.25 14.08
C THR A 51 -26.17 -4.78 14.62
N THR A 52 -26.35 -4.83 15.96
CA THR A 52 -27.54 -4.30 16.62
C THR A 52 -27.58 -2.77 16.55
N LYS A 53 -28.79 -2.19 16.58
CA LYS A 53 -28.98 -0.72 16.60
C LYS A 53 -28.26 -0.06 17.78
N GLU A 54 -28.32 -0.71 18.93
CA GLU A 54 -27.62 -0.26 20.12
C GLU A 54 -26.11 -0.20 19.89
N ALA A 55 -25.50 -1.27 19.36
CA ALA A 55 -24.06 -1.32 19.11
C ALA A 55 -23.60 -0.32 18.03
N MET A 56 -24.38 -0.10 16.97
CA MET A 56 -24.04 0.87 15.93
C MET A 56 -24.11 2.32 16.43
N GLU A 57 -25.13 2.65 17.22
CA GLU A 57 -25.27 4.00 17.80
C GLU A 57 -24.18 4.26 18.84
N ASP A 58 -23.85 3.26 19.66
CA ASP A 58 -22.71 3.29 20.58
C ASP A 58 -21.38 3.62 19.88
N LEU A 59 -21.06 2.90 18.79
CA LEU A 59 -19.84 3.14 18.04
C LEU A 59 -19.83 4.53 17.40
N LYS A 60 -20.98 4.98 16.90
CA LYS A 60 -21.14 6.32 16.33
C LYS A 60 -20.90 7.41 17.38
N HIS A 61 -21.50 7.29 18.57
CA HIS A 61 -21.28 8.22 19.68
C HIS A 61 -19.82 8.21 20.14
N LEU A 62 -19.23 7.03 20.28
CA LEU A 62 -17.83 6.92 20.65
C LEU A 62 -16.90 7.59 19.64
N ALA A 63 -17.19 7.47 18.33
CA ALA A 63 -16.41 8.13 17.27
C ALA A 63 -16.49 9.68 17.31
N ALA A 64 -17.50 10.26 17.96
CA ALA A 64 -17.62 11.70 18.12
C ALA A 64 -16.71 12.24 19.24
N ASP A 65 -16.58 11.49 20.35
CA ASP A 65 -15.98 11.98 21.60
C ASP A 65 -14.60 11.35 21.92
N CYS A 66 -14.00 10.57 21.01
CA CYS A 66 -12.74 9.86 21.25
C CYS A 66 -11.51 10.44 20.51
N PRO A 67 -10.28 10.10 20.95
CA PRO A 67 -9.04 10.51 20.29
C PRO A 67 -8.92 9.99 18.85
N ASP A 68 -8.19 10.72 18.00
CA ASP A 68 -8.10 10.46 16.55
C ASP A 68 -7.77 9.00 16.19
N LYS A 69 -6.82 8.36 16.87
CA LYS A 69 -6.46 6.95 16.60
C LYS A 69 -7.59 5.94 16.89
N VAL A 70 -8.44 6.23 17.87
CA VAL A 70 -9.59 5.38 18.21
C VAL A 70 -10.71 5.65 17.21
N LYS A 71 -10.94 6.93 16.89
CA LYS A 71 -11.91 7.39 15.90
C LYS A 71 -11.64 6.79 14.51
N GLU A 72 -10.41 6.90 14.02
CA GLU A 72 -9.98 6.33 12.74
C GLU A 72 -10.28 4.84 12.67
N LYS A 73 -9.96 4.09 13.73
CA LYS A 73 -10.23 2.65 13.78
C LYS A 73 -11.72 2.33 13.78
N ILE A 74 -12.55 3.12 14.48
CA ILE A 74 -14.02 2.94 14.45
C ILE A 74 -14.56 3.17 13.04
N LEU A 75 -14.12 4.24 12.37
CA LEU A 75 -14.54 4.56 11.00
C LEU A 75 -14.12 3.47 10.01
N GLU A 76 -12.88 2.97 10.14
CA GLU A 76 -12.37 1.84 9.36
C GLU A 76 -13.25 0.59 9.53
N LEU A 77 -13.59 0.22 10.77
CA LEU A 77 -14.43 -0.95 11.05
C LEU A 77 -15.83 -0.81 10.45
N ILE A 78 -16.49 0.33 10.64
CA ILE A 78 -17.84 0.60 10.11
C ILE A 78 -17.84 0.50 8.58
N GLN A 79 -16.82 1.06 7.92
CA GLN A 79 -16.67 0.98 6.46
C GLN A 79 -16.40 -0.43 5.97
N CYS A 80 -15.50 -1.17 6.62
CA CYS A 80 -15.20 -2.56 6.30
C CYS A 80 -16.45 -3.43 6.42
N TRP A 81 -17.21 -3.28 7.51
CA TRP A 81 -18.44 -4.05 7.72
C TRP A 81 -19.55 -3.66 6.74
N ALA A 82 -19.69 -2.37 6.40
CA ALA A 82 -20.65 -1.92 5.40
C ALA A 82 -20.37 -2.52 4.02
N HIS A 83 -19.09 -2.67 3.65
CA HIS A 83 -18.69 -3.33 2.40
C HIS A 83 -18.87 -4.86 2.48
N ALA A 84 -18.48 -5.48 3.60
CA ALA A 84 -18.53 -6.91 3.81
C ALA A 84 -19.96 -7.47 3.83
N PHE A 85 -20.89 -6.72 4.42
CA PHE A 85 -22.28 -7.11 4.55
C PHE A 85 -23.20 -6.53 3.46
N ARG A 86 -22.64 -5.96 2.39
CA ARG A 86 -23.40 -5.26 1.34
C ARG A 86 -24.51 -6.11 0.69
N ASP A 87 -24.28 -7.42 0.60
CA ASP A 87 -25.18 -8.39 -0.06
C ASP A 87 -26.12 -9.09 0.94
N LYS A 88 -26.00 -8.80 2.24
CA LYS A 88 -26.80 -9.41 3.30
C LYS A 88 -27.84 -8.42 3.85
N PRO A 89 -29.15 -8.57 3.51
CA PRO A 89 -30.17 -7.61 3.94
C PRO A 89 -30.35 -7.56 5.47
N GLU A 90 -30.03 -8.65 6.18
CA GLU A 90 -30.07 -8.72 7.65
C GLU A 90 -29.17 -7.68 8.35
N TYR A 91 -28.12 -7.22 7.68
CA TYR A 91 -27.11 -6.31 8.23
C TYR A 91 -27.15 -4.91 7.59
N ARG A 92 -28.25 -4.59 6.90
CA ARG A 92 -28.46 -3.30 6.21
C ARG A 92 -28.17 -2.09 7.10
N LEU A 93 -28.44 -2.21 8.40
CA LEU A 93 -28.22 -1.15 9.38
C LEU A 93 -26.78 -0.62 9.37
N VAL A 94 -25.78 -1.49 9.20
CA VAL A 94 -24.37 -1.09 9.18
C VAL A 94 -24.07 -0.19 7.97
N LYS A 95 -24.64 -0.55 6.81
CA LYS A 95 -24.52 0.25 5.58
C LYS A 95 -25.20 1.61 5.74
N ASP A 96 -26.39 1.63 6.34
CA ASP A 96 -27.15 2.86 6.60
C ASP A 96 -26.38 3.77 7.59
N THR A 97 -25.79 3.21 8.65
CA THR A 97 -24.93 3.95 9.61
C THR A 97 -23.70 4.55 8.92
N HIS A 98 -22.98 3.78 8.10
CA HIS A 98 -21.84 4.28 7.33
C HIS A 98 -22.24 5.44 6.39
N THR A 99 -23.36 5.31 5.67
CA THR A 99 -23.85 6.38 4.80
C THR A 99 -24.27 7.63 5.60
N LEU A 100 -24.92 7.46 6.74
CA LEU A 100 -25.31 8.56 7.62
C LEU A 100 -24.08 9.32 8.14
N MET A 101 -23.07 8.60 8.63
CA MET A 101 -21.82 9.22 9.12
C MET A 101 -21.07 9.95 7.99
N LYS A 102 -21.12 9.44 6.76
CA LYS A 102 -20.59 10.19 5.60
C LYS A 102 -21.33 11.51 5.36
N LEU A 103 -22.65 11.52 5.49
CA LEU A 103 -23.47 12.73 5.36
C LEU A 103 -23.22 13.73 6.50
N GLU A 104 -22.90 13.25 7.69
CA GLU A 104 -22.52 14.08 8.85
C GLU A 104 -21.10 14.67 8.73
N GLY A 105 -20.34 14.31 7.69
CA GLY A 105 -19.03 14.89 7.38
C GLY A 105 -17.84 14.12 7.94
N TYR A 106 -18.01 12.88 8.40
CA TYR A 106 -16.89 12.04 8.82
C TYR A 106 -16.03 11.61 7.61
N SER A 107 -14.72 11.81 7.72
CA SER A 107 -13.75 11.37 6.71
C SER A 107 -13.37 9.90 6.95
N PHE A 108 -13.75 9.03 6.02
CA PHE A 108 -13.49 7.60 6.08
C PHE A 108 -12.16 7.24 5.39
N PRO A 109 -11.37 6.30 5.93
CA PRO A 109 -10.11 5.89 5.31
C PRO A 109 -10.31 5.20 3.95
N THR A 110 -9.23 5.06 3.18
CA THR A 110 -9.27 4.33 1.90
C THR A 110 -9.46 2.84 2.18
N LEU A 111 -10.51 2.23 1.60
CA LEU A 111 -10.79 0.80 1.76
C LEU A 111 -9.86 -0.01 0.87
N ARG A 112 -9.12 -0.98 1.43
CA ARG A 112 -8.49 -2.04 0.64
C ARG A 112 -9.44 -3.23 0.55
N GLU A 113 -9.53 -3.86 -0.62
CA GLU A 113 -10.41 -5.02 -0.82
C GLU A 113 -10.06 -6.19 0.12
N SER A 114 -8.77 -6.32 0.49
CA SER A 114 -8.27 -7.26 1.50
C SER A 114 -8.91 -7.07 2.88
N ASP A 115 -9.24 -5.82 3.25
CA ASP A 115 -9.74 -5.48 4.58
C ASP A 115 -11.22 -5.82 4.74
N ALA A 116 -11.92 -5.97 3.60
CA ALA A 116 -13.34 -6.27 3.52
C ALA A 116 -13.67 -7.74 3.18
N MET A 117 -12.67 -8.61 3.08
CA MET A 117 -12.85 -10.06 2.91
C MET A 117 -13.14 -10.71 4.27
N PHE A 118 -14.42 -10.80 4.65
CA PHE A 118 -14.87 -11.43 5.92
C PHE A 118 -15.29 -12.89 5.78
N THR A 119 -15.18 -13.46 4.59
CA THR A 119 -15.49 -14.86 4.34
C THR A 119 -14.27 -15.50 3.72
N ALA A 120 -13.32 -15.86 4.58
CA ALA A 120 -12.73 -17.17 4.42
C ALA A 120 -13.92 -18.15 4.48
N GLU A 121 -14.39 -18.67 3.35
CA GLU A 121 -15.32 -19.78 3.35
C GLU A 121 -14.72 -20.84 4.29
N THR A 122 -15.53 -21.38 5.20
CA THR A 122 -15.02 -22.38 6.15
C THR A 122 -14.45 -23.53 5.35
N ALA A 123 -13.18 -23.85 5.58
CA ALA A 123 -12.50 -24.92 4.85
C ALA A 123 -13.37 -26.19 4.89
N PRO A 124 -13.60 -26.85 3.75
CA PRO A 124 -14.51 -27.98 3.67
C PRO A 124 -14.06 -29.12 4.59
N GLU A 125 -15.03 -29.83 5.15
CA GLU A 125 -14.76 -31.00 5.98
C GLU A 125 -14.02 -32.08 5.19
N TRP A 126 -13.03 -32.71 5.81
CA TRP A 126 -12.25 -33.75 5.17
C TRP A 126 -13.00 -35.06 5.19
N VAL A 127 -13.30 -35.57 3.99
CA VAL A 127 -13.96 -36.86 3.80
C VAL A 127 -12.93 -37.98 3.93
N ASP A 128 -13.28 -39.05 4.64
CA ASP A 128 -12.49 -40.27 4.65
C ASP A 128 -13.16 -41.36 3.81
N ASP A 129 -12.36 -42.04 2.98
CA ASP A 129 -12.77 -43.17 2.13
C ASP A 129 -11.57 -44.10 1.91
N ASP A 130 -11.81 -45.34 1.52
CA ASP A 130 -10.79 -46.35 1.26
C ASP A 130 -10.30 -46.35 -0.19
N ARG A 131 -10.87 -45.49 -1.04
CA ARG A 131 -10.45 -45.31 -2.44
C ARG A 131 -10.27 -43.84 -2.80
N CYS A 132 -9.40 -43.57 -3.76
CA CYS A 132 -9.21 -42.23 -4.31
C CYS A 132 -10.49 -41.74 -5.00
N HIS A 133 -10.97 -40.55 -4.65
CA HIS A 133 -12.20 -39.96 -5.20
C HIS A 133 -12.19 -39.82 -6.74
N ARG A 134 -11.00 -39.61 -7.34
CA ARG A 134 -10.85 -39.45 -8.80
C ARG A 134 -10.60 -40.75 -9.55
N CYS A 135 -9.54 -41.48 -9.19
CA CYS A 135 -9.11 -42.68 -9.93
C CYS A 135 -9.61 -44.00 -9.32
N GLN A 136 -10.34 -43.94 -8.20
CA GLN A 136 -10.93 -45.09 -7.50
C GLN A 136 -9.94 -46.17 -7.06
N THR A 137 -8.63 -45.87 -7.06
CA THR A 137 -7.58 -46.77 -6.59
C THR A 137 -7.66 -46.92 -5.07
N GLN A 138 -7.58 -48.16 -4.58
CA GLN A 138 -7.66 -48.46 -3.15
C GLN A 138 -6.40 -48.00 -2.40
N PHE A 139 -6.59 -47.40 -1.23
CA PHE A 139 -5.49 -46.98 -0.36
C PHE A 139 -4.86 -48.19 0.35
N THR A 140 -3.54 -48.14 0.50
CA THR A 140 -2.73 -49.18 1.15
C THR A 140 -1.61 -48.53 1.96
N LEU A 141 -0.77 -49.31 2.64
CA LEU A 141 0.39 -48.78 3.36
C LEU A 141 1.38 -48.02 2.45
N ILE A 142 1.39 -48.35 1.15
CA ILE A 142 2.24 -47.72 0.14
C ILE A 142 1.47 -46.61 -0.60
N ASN A 143 0.19 -46.82 -0.90
CA ASN A 143 -0.69 -45.80 -1.50
C ASN A 143 -1.45 -45.02 -0.41
N ARG A 144 -0.84 -43.94 0.08
CA ARG A 144 -1.36 -43.15 1.21
C ARG A 144 -2.50 -42.21 0.80
N LYS A 145 -3.31 -41.86 1.80
CA LYS A 145 -4.45 -40.92 1.70
C LYS A 145 -3.98 -39.47 1.69
N HIS A 146 -4.53 -38.63 0.80
CA HIS A 146 -4.26 -37.18 0.72
C HIS A 146 -5.56 -36.38 0.52
N HIS A 147 -5.70 -35.25 1.21
CA HIS A 147 -6.89 -34.39 1.07
C HIS A 147 -6.65 -33.15 0.21
N CYS A 148 -7.62 -32.81 -0.64
CA CYS A 148 -7.65 -31.51 -1.32
C CYS A 148 -8.13 -30.44 -0.35
N ARG A 149 -7.35 -29.36 -0.16
CA ARG A 149 -7.72 -28.28 0.78
C ARG A 149 -8.87 -27.40 0.26
N ASN A 150 -9.15 -27.42 -1.03
CA ASN A 150 -10.23 -26.64 -1.64
C ASN A 150 -11.59 -27.37 -1.64
N CYS A 151 -11.63 -28.71 -1.72
CA CYS A 151 -12.89 -29.47 -1.78
C CYS A 151 -13.09 -30.53 -0.69
N GLY A 152 -12.09 -30.79 0.15
CA GLY A 152 -12.17 -31.74 1.27
C GLY A 152 -12.17 -33.22 0.89
N GLN A 153 -12.21 -33.56 -0.40
CA GLN A 153 -12.21 -34.95 -0.88
C GLN A 153 -10.83 -35.62 -0.75
N ILE A 154 -10.83 -36.96 -0.76
CA ILE A 154 -9.65 -37.80 -0.58
C ILE A 154 -9.10 -38.34 -1.91
N PHE A 155 -7.77 -38.29 -2.07
CA PHE A 155 -7.07 -38.60 -3.31
C PHE A 155 -5.77 -39.36 -3.03
N CYS A 156 -5.27 -40.06 -4.05
CA CYS A 156 -3.88 -40.51 -4.09
C CYS A 156 -2.95 -39.34 -4.48
N ASP A 157 -1.65 -39.52 -4.30
CA ASP A 157 -0.65 -38.48 -4.58
C ASP A 157 -0.73 -37.99 -6.04
N LYS A 158 -0.90 -38.92 -6.99
CA LYS A 158 -1.01 -38.61 -8.44
C LYS A 158 -2.16 -37.65 -8.75
N CYS A 159 -3.33 -37.88 -8.15
CA CYS A 159 -4.53 -37.08 -8.43
C CYS A 159 -4.62 -35.75 -7.65
N SER A 160 -3.65 -35.49 -6.77
CA SER A 160 -3.61 -34.30 -5.92
C SER A 160 -2.20 -33.73 -5.81
N SER A 161 -1.43 -33.76 -6.88
CA SER A 161 0.00 -33.38 -6.90
C SER A 161 0.23 -31.87 -7.02
N ARG A 162 -0.83 -31.08 -7.20
CA ARG A 162 -0.75 -29.62 -7.40
C ARG A 162 -0.92 -28.86 -6.09
N TYR A 163 -0.34 -27.68 -6.03
CA TYR A 163 -0.39 -26.78 -4.88
C TYR A 163 -0.72 -25.37 -5.35
N ILE A 164 -1.63 -24.70 -4.65
CA ILE A 164 -2.05 -23.32 -4.90
C ILE A 164 -2.39 -22.63 -3.57
N PRO A 165 -2.28 -21.29 -3.48
CA PRO A 165 -2.87 -20.55 -2.38
C PRO A 165 -4.40 -20.60 -2.51
N LEU A 166 -5.11 -20.53 -1.39
CA LEU A 166 -6.58 -20.48 -1.35
C LEU A 166 -7.04 -19.27 -0.50
N PRO A 167 -6.93 -18.04 -1.04
CA PRO A 167 -7.26 -16.81 -0.31
C PRO A 167 -8.72 -16.75 0.13
N HIS A 168 -9.64 -17.34 -0.65
CA HIS A 168 -11.08 -17.40 -0.35
C HIS A 168 -11.42 -18.25 0.87
N ILE A 169 -10.51 -19.09 1.38
CA ILE A 169 -10.63 -19.80 2.67
C ILE A 169 -9.57 -19.34 3.68
N GLY A 170 -8.92 -18.20 3.43
CA GLY A 170 -7.93 -17.59 4.33
C GLY A 170 -6.58 -18.32 4.36
N ILE A 171 -6.23 -19.09 3.32
CA ILE A 171 -4.94 -19.77 3.22
C ILE A 171 -4.07 -19.07 2.18
N GLU A 172 -3.15 -18.22 2.63
CA GLU A 172 -2.25 -17.46 1.76
C GLU A 172 -1.06 -18.29 1.22
N ARG A 173 -0.79 -19.45 1.82
CA ARG A 173 0.32 -20.35 1.43
C ARG A 173 -0.15 -21.44 0.48
N ASP A 174 0.76 -21.91 -0.37
CA ASP A 174 0.51 -23.04 -1.26
C ASP A 174 0.10 -24.30 -0.49
N VAL A 175 -1.10 -24.79 -0.81
CA VAL A 175 -1.67 -26.00 -0.23
C VAL A 175 -2.14 -26.96 -1.31
N ARG A 176 -2.09 -28.25 -0.97
CA ARG A 176 -2.41 -29.33 -1.89
C ARG A 176 -3.85 -29.29 -2.37
N VAL A 177 -4.05 -29.36 -3.68
CA VAL A 177 -5.37 -29.44 -4.32
C VAL A 177 -5.44 -30.58 -5.32
N CYS A 178 -6.64 -31.06 -5.61
CA CYS A 178 -6.86 -31.97 -6.73
C CYS A 178 -6.75 -31.22 -8.06
N GLU A 179 -6.46 -31.93 -9.14
CA GLU A 179 -6.35 -31.33 -10.49
C GLU A 179 -7.61 -30.54 -10.88
N THR A 180 -8.81 -31.05 -10.59
CA THR A 180 -10.06 -30.34 -10.89
C THR A 180 -10.21 -29.01 -10.15
N CYS A 181 -9.69 -28.90 -8.93
CA CYS A 181 -9.67 -27.64 -8.19
C CYS A 181 -8.56 -26.72 -8.67
N PHE A 182 -7.46 -27.27 -9.17
CA PHE A 182 -6.36 -26.52 -9.78
C PHE A 182 -6.81 -25.85 -11.08
N ASP A 183 -7.51 -26.59 -11.95
CA ASP A 183 -7.94 -26.10 -13.27
C ASP A 183 -9.09 -25.09 -13.22
N LYS A 184 -9.78 -24.99 -12.08
CA LYS A 184 -10.90 -24.06 -11.87
C LYS A 184 -10.46 -22.68 -11.41
N GLU A 185 -9.25 -22.54 -10.88
CA GLU A 185 -8.73 -21.24 -10.53
C GLU A 185 -8.28 -20.50 -11.80
N PRO A 186 -8.66 -19.23 -11.98
CA PRO A 186 -8.16 -18.42 -13.08
C PRO A 186 -6.63 -18.36 -13.01
N SER A 187 -5.98 -18.45 -14.17
CA SER A 187 -4.52 -18.38 -14.21
C SER A 187 -4.04 -17.04 -13.67
N GLU A 188 -2.82 -17.00 -13.17
CA GLU A 188 -2.16 -15.77 -12.72
C GLU A 188 -2.11 -14.70 -13.84
N GLU A 189 -2.23 -15.10 -15.10
CA GLU A 189 -2.37 -14.24 -16.29
C GLU A 189 -3.78 -13.64 -16.39
N GLN A 190 -4.82 -14.44 -16.18
CA GLN A 190 -6.22 -13.99 -16.24
C GLN A 190 -6.57 -13.05 -15.08
N LEU A 191 -6.00 -13.28 -13.89
CA LEU A 191 -6.13 -12.38 -12.75
C LEU A 191 -5.43 -11.03 -13.03
N ARG A 192 -4.21 -11.07 -13.61
CA ARG A 192 -3.50 -9.87 -14.04
C ARG A 192 -4.25 -9.09 -15.12
N GLU A 193 -4.82 -9.78 -16.12
CA GLU A 193 -5.63 -9.15 -17.16
C GLU A 193 -6.92 -8.54 -16.60
N ALA A 194 -7.56 -9.19 -15.62
CA ALA A 194 -8.74 -8.65 -14.95
C ALA A 194 -8.40 -7.40 -14.13
N GLU A 195 -7.30 -7.42 -13.35
CA GLU A 195 -6.80 -6.26 -12.61
C GLU A 195 -6.43 -5.10 -13.55
N GLU A 196 -5.76 -5.38 -14.68
CA GLU A 196 -5.40 -4.38 -15.69
C GLU A 196 -6.65 -3.78 -16.37
N LEU A 197 -7.66 -4.60 -16.64
CA LEU A 197 -8.93 -4.15 -17.20
C LEU A 197 -9.70 -3.26 -16.21
N GLN A 198 -9.68 -3.61 -14.93
CA GLN A 198 -10.33 -2.86 -13.86
C GLN A 198 -9.65 -1.50 -13.63
N LEU A 199 -8.32 -1.46 -13.69
CA LEU A 199 -7.53 -0.23 -13.63
C LEU A 199 -7.79 0.67 -14.85
N ALA A 200 -7.87 0.09 -16.06
CA ALA A 200 -8.18 0.83 -17.28
C ALA A 200 -9.59 1.44 -17.25
N MET A 201 -10.57 0.72 -16.70
CA MET A 201 -11.93 1.24 -16.48
C MET A 201 -11.96 2.40 -15.49
N ALA A 202 -11.21 2.31 -14.38
CA ALA A 202 -11.13 3.37 -13.38
C ALA A 202 -10.46 4.65 -13.93
N LEU A 203 -9.38 4.51 -14.71
CA LEU A 203 -8.73 5.64 -15.38
C LEU A 203 -9.66 6.30 -16.41
N SER A 204 -10.36 5.50 -17.21
CA SER A 204 -11.34 6.01 -18.18
C SER A 204 -12.52 6.74 -17.52
N GLN A 205 -12.98 6.28 -16.35
CA GLN A 205 -14.01 6.97 -15.56
C GLN A 205 -13.49 8.31 -15.02
N SER A 206 -12.25 8.35 -14.49
CA SER A 206 -11.66 9.60 -14.00
C SER A 206 -11.47 10.65 -15.11
N GLU A 207 -11.06 10.23 -16.31
CA GLU A 207 -10.94 11.11 -17.49
C GLU A 207 -12.31 11.61 -17.98
N ALA A 208 -13.35 10.77 -17.90
CA ALA A 208 -14.72 11.16 -18.27
C ALA A 208 -15.32 12.16 -17.28
N GLU A 209 -15.09 11.95 -15.98
CA GLU A 209 -15.51 12.87 -14.91
C GLU A 209 -14.80 14.23 -14.99
N GLU A 210 -13.51 14.25 -15.36
CA GLU A 210 -12.74 15.48 -15.58
C GLU A 210 -13.26 16.26 -16.80
N LYS A 211 -13.57 15.57 -17.90
CA LYS A 211 -14.18 16.18 -19.11
C LYS A 211 -15.57 16.75 -18.83
N GLU A 212 -16.39 16.06 -18.03
CA GLU A 212 -17.70 16.55 -17.59
C GLU A 212 -17.58 17.77 -16.66
N ARG A 213 -16.58 17.78 -15.76
CA ARG A 213 -16.26 18.95 -14.92
C ARG A 213 -15.85 20.16 -15.76
N LEU A 214 -15.03 19.96 -16.78
CA LEU A 214 -14.60 21.03 -17.70
C LEU A 214 -15.78 21.58 -18.50
N LYS A 215 -16.68 20.72 -18.99
CA LYS A 215 -17.91 21.14 -19.69
C LYS A 215 -18.89 21.92 -18.81
N LYS A 216 -18.99 21.60 -17.51
CA LYS A 216 -19.88 22.31 -16.58
C LYS A 216 -19.39 23.69 -16.17
N ASN A 217 -18.10 23.98 -16.33
CA ASN A 217 -17.51 25.27 -15.99
C ASN A 217 -17.59 26.31 -17.13
N GLU A 218 -18.13 25.95 -18.30
CA GLU A 218 -18.45 26.89 -19.38
C GLU A 218 -19.93 27.32 -19.30
N ALA A 219 -20.19 28.45 -18.63
CA ALA A 219 -21.48 29.15 -18.64
C ALA A 219 -21.47 30.34 -19.66
N PRO A 220 -22.64 30.83 -20.11
CA PRO A 220 -22.79 31.58 -21.37
C PRO A 220 -22.14 32.98 -21.40
N VAL A 221 -21.72 33.33 -22.61
CA VAL A 221 -20.93 34.50 -23.00
C VAL A 221 -21.81 35.75 -23.10
N ASP A 222 -22.00 36.51 -22.02
CA ASP A 222 -22.58 37.86 -22.11
C ASP A 222 -21.95 38.91 -21.15
N ALA A 223 -21.07 38.50 -20.22
CA ALA A 223 -20.39 39.43 -19.29
C ALA A 223 -18.94 39.79 -19.70
N ALA A 224 -18.38 39.17 -20.74
CA ALA A 224 -16.97 39.31 -21.11
C ALA A 224 -16.66 40.56 -21.97
N ALA A 225 -17.68 41.20 -22.56
CA ALA A 225 -17.47 42.34 -23.47
C ALA A 225 -17.00 43.63 -22.75
N GLU A 226 -17.34 43.82 -21.48
CA GLU A 226 -16.89 44.99 -20.70
C GLU A 226 -15.43 44.86 -20.22
N ALA A 227 -15.00 43.64 -19.85
CA ALA A 227 -13.66 43.40 -19.33
C ALA A 227 -12.56 43.46 -20.41
N GLU A 228 -12.89 43.11 -21.66
CA GLU A 228 -11.95 43.18 -22.79
C GLU A 228 -11.58 44.62 -23.16
N GLY A 229 -12.50 45.58 -22.97
CA GLY A 229 -12.25 47.00 -23.19
C GLY A 229 -11.30 47.62 -22.16
N GLU A 230 -11.31 47.15 -20.91
CA GLU A 230 -10.42 47.63 -19.85
C GLU A 230 -9.01 47.03 -19.99
N LEU A 231 -8.93 45.73 -20.32
CA LEU A 231 -7.67 45.05 -20.58
C LEU A 231 -6.98 45.59 -21.86
N ALA A 232 -7.75 45.91 -22.91
CA ALA A 232 -7.24 46.54 -24.12
C ALA A 232 -6.71 47.96 -23.87
N ARG A 233 -7.31 48.73 -22.93
CA ARG A 233 -6.76 50.03 -22.49
C ARG A 233 -5.47 49.86 -21.69
N TYR A 234 -5.40 48.85 -20.82
CA TYR A 234 -4.23 48.61 -19.97
C TYR A 234 -2.99 48.15 -20.76
N LEU A 235 -3.21 47.38 -21.84
CA LEU A 235 -2.15 46.90 -22.74
C LEU A 235 -1.73 47.91 -23.82
N ASN A 236 -2.44 49.04 -23.97
CA ASN A 236 -2.11 50.06 -24.97
C ASN A 236 -0.91 50.91 -24.53
N ARG A 237 0.26 50.59 -25.10
CA ARG A 237 1.54 51.25 -24.80
C ARG A 237 1.54 52.76 -25.11
N GLN A 238 0.79 53.23 -26.12
CA GLN A 238 0.70 54.66 -26.45
C GLN A 238 -0.12 55.45 -25.42
N TYR A 239 -1.12 54.83 -24.81
CA TYR A 239 -1.91 55.44 -23.74
C TYR A 239 -1.04 55.81 -22.53
N TRP A 240 -0.21 54.87 -22.04
CA TRP A 240 0.69 55.13 -20.91
C TRP A 240 1.82 56.11 -21.23
N GLU A 241 2.27 56.19 -22.48
CA GLU A 241 3.25 57.19 -22.93
C GLU A 241 2.64 58.62 -22.92
N ASN A 242 1.36 58.77 -23.27
CA ASN A 242 0.65 60.05 -23.21
C ASN A 242 0.33 60.46 -21.76
N VAL A 243 -0.10 59.52 -20.91
CA VAL A 243 -0.33 59.76 -19.46
C VAL A 243 0.97 60.21 -18.77
N ARG A 244 2.13 59.64 -19.13
CA ARG A 244 3.44 60.09 -18.62
C ARG A 244 3.84 61.49 -19.10
N LYS A 245 3.41 61.90 -20.29
CA LYS A 245 3.65 63.27 -20.81
C LYS A 245 2.77 64.29 -20.09
N GLU A 246 1.52 63.96 -19.78
CA GLU A 246 0.61 64.81 -18.99
C GLU A 246 1.03 64.91 -17.51
N GLN A 247 1.62 63.87 -16.92
CA GLN A 247 2.13 63.92 -15.54
C GLN A 247 3.38 64.81 -15.38
N LYS A 248 4.14 65.08 -16.45
CA LYS A 248 5.29 66.00 -16.41
C LYS A 248 4.90 67.47 -16.54
N SER A 249 3.70 67.79 -17.03
CA SER A 249 3.23 69.17 -17.18
C SER A 249 2.50 69.72 -15.96
N ASN A 250 2.19 68.90 -14.95
CA ASN A 250 1.35 69.31 -13.82
C ASN A 250 2.02 69.03 -12.45
N ALA A 251 3.21 69.60 -12.25
CA ALA A 251 3.92 69.60 -10.98
C ALA A 251 3.49 70.79 -10.09
N ASN A 252 2.22 70.85 -9.68
CA ASN A 252 1.82 71.73 -8.56
C ASN A 252 0.43 71.40 -7.99
N ALA A 253 0.32 70.36 -7.16
CA ALA A 253 -0.70 70.27 -6.10
C ALA A 253 -0.43 69.07 -5.17
N ARG A 254 -0.05 69.36 -3.92
CA ARG A 254 -0.01 68.39 -2.81
C ARG A 254 -1.39 68.23 -2.16
N ARG A 255 -1.76 66.99 -1.79
CA ARG A 255 -2.34 66.52 -0.49
C ARG A 255 -2.98 65.13 -0.70
N ARG A 256 -2.41 64.05 -0.15
CA ARG A 256 -2.60 63.41 1.19
C ARG A 256 -3.92 62.65 1.37
N SER A 257 -3.84 61.32 1.42
CA SER A 257 -4.29 60.40 2.49
C SER A 257 -4.30 58.93 1.97
N PRO A 258 -4.61 57.90 2.79
CA PRO A 258 -3.67 57.14 3.62
C PRO A 258 -3.45 55.69 3.13
N THR A 259 -2.28 55.13 3.44
CA THR A 259 -1.90 53.73 3.21
C THR A 259 -2.54 52.78 4.24
N PRO A 260 -3.19 51.68 3.84
CA PRO A 260 -3.35 50.51 4.69
C PRO A 260 -2.16 49.55 4.53
N SER A 261 -1.65 49.08 5.66
CA SER A 261 -0.57 48.10 5.79
C SER A 261 -0.97 46.72 5.27
N ALA A 262 -0.03 46.04 4.61
CA ALA A 262 -0.14 44.66 4.16
C ALA A 262 -0.08 43.67 5.35
N PRO A 263 -0.82 42.55 5.31
CA PRO A 263 -0.59 41.43 6.22
C PRO A 263 0.67 40.66 5.80
N ALA A 264 1.50 40.34 6.80
CA ALA A 264 2.71 39.53 6.64
C ALA A 264 2.37 38.06 6.33
N ALA A 265 3.18 37.44 5.47
CA ALA A 265 3.12 36.02 5.16
C ALA A 265 3.47 35.15 6.38
N PRO A 266 2.81 34.00 6.61
CA PRO A 266 3.29 33.03 7.57
C PRO A 266 4.51 32.28 7.01
N ALA A 267 5.59 32.28 7.77
CA ALA A 267 6.78 31.49 7.52
C ALA A 267 6.46 29.99 7.57
N VAL A 268 6.83 29.29 6.49
CA VAL A 268 6.83 27.82 6.41
C VAL A 268 7.87 27.29 7.40
N LYS A 269 7.41 26.65 8.48
CA LYS A 269 8.26 25.76 9.27
C LYS A 269 8.35 24.43 8.54
N ILE A 270 9.49 24.19 7.89
CA ILE A 270 9.93 22.86 7.53
C ILE A 270 10.22 22.13 8.86
N VAL A 271 9.37 21.20 9.24
CA VAL A 271 9.68 20.21 10.27
C VAL A 271 10.30 19.03 9.54
N ASN A 272 11.62 18.90 9.64
CA ASN A 272 12.30 17.65 9.31
C ASN A 272 11.74 16.58 10.25
N GLY A 273 11.20 15.50 9.67
CA GLY A 273 10.74 14.34 10.40
C GLY A 273 11.88 13.75 11.22
N THR A 274 11.79 13.85 12.53
CA THR A 274 12.50 12.98 13.45
C THR A 274 11.85 11.60 13.34
N ALA A 275 12.65 10.61 12.92
CA ALA A 275 12.32 9.22 13.18
C ALA A 275 12.16 9.06 14.69
N ASP A 276 11.01 8.53 15.12
CA ASP A 276 10.78 8.16 16.51
C ASP A 276 11.70 6.98 16.87
N THR A 277 12.93 7.30 17.26
CA THR A 277 13.68 6.46 18.19
C THR A 277 12.94 6.54 19.51
N VAL A 278 12.32 5.43 19.90
CA VAL A 278 11.91 5.20 21.29
C VAL A 278 13.16 5.35 22.17
N ASP A 279 13.30 6.53 22.78
CA ASP A 279 14.17 6.75 23.94
C ASP A 279 13.55 5.98 25.12
N ALA A 280 13.70 4.65 25.07
CA ALA A 280 13.73 3.87 26.29
C ALA A 280 15.03 4.26 26.98
N ASP A 281 14.91 5.02 28.07
CA ASP A 281 16.00 5.26 29.01
C ASP A 281 16.70 3.92 29.31
N PRO A 282 17.91 3.69 28.77
CA PRO A 282 18.59 2.40 28.92
C PRO A 282 18.94 2.15 30.38
N ASP A 283 19.12 3.20 31.18
CA ASP A 283 19.57 3.12 32.56
C ASP A 283 18.44 2.63 33.48
N GLY A 284 17.19 3.00 33.21
CA GLY A 284 16.03 2.59 34.01
C GLY A 284 15.70 1.09 33.92
N VAL A 285 15.95 0.46 32.77
CA VAL A 285 15.70 -0.99 32.57
C VAL A 285 16.89 -1.83 33.05
N VAL A 286 18.11 -1.32 32.92
CA VAL A 286 19.33 -1.97 33.42
C VAL A 286 19.36 -1.97 34.95
N SER A 287 18.94 -0.87 35.60
CA SER A 287 18.82 -0.77 37.07
C SER A 287 17.78 -1.74 37.65
N ALA A 288 16.76 -2.13 36.88
CA ALA A 288 15.75 -3.11 37.33
C ALA A 288 16.22 -4.58 37.22
N PHE A 289 17.23 -4.88 36.38
CA PHE A 289 17.76 -6.23 36.17
C PHE A 289 19.04 -6.51 36.96
N ILE A 290 19.87 -5.48 37.21
CA ILE A 290 20.99 -5.52 38.16
C ILE A 290 20.41 -5.11 39.51
N GLY A 291 19.77 -6.05 40.20
CA GLY A 291 18.92 -5.72 41.36
C GLY A 291 19.64 -5.05 42.54
N PRO A 292 18.89 -4.70 43.61
CA PRO A 292 19.38 -4.08 44.86
C PRO A 292 20.49 -4.84 45.62
N LEU A 293 20.85 -6.03 45.15
CA LEU A 293 21.82 -6.92 45.78
C LEU A 293 23.28 -6.49 45.56
N ASP A 294 23.60 -5.76 44.49
CA ASP A 294 24.98 -5.34 44.20
C ASP A 294 25.37 -4.00 44.88
N GLU A 295 24.41 -3.10 45.14
CA GLU A 295 24.64 -1.87 45.90
C GLU A 295 25.03 -2.16 47.36
N ASP A 296 24.31 -3.07 48.02
CA ASP A 296 24.61 -3.49 49.41
C ASP A 296 25.99 -4.16 49.51
N ARG A 297 26.42 -4.90 48.49
CA ARG A 297 27.73 -5.55 48.44
C ARG A 297 28.86 -4.55 48.21
N CYS A 298 28.67 -3.59 47.29
CA CYS A 298 29.62 -2.53 47.05
C CYS A 298 29.81 -1.66 48.30
N ALA A 299 28.71 -1.32 48.99
CA ALA A 299 28.75 -0.63 50.27
C ALA A 299 29.51 -1.43 51.35
N THR A 300 29.33 -2.74 51.39
CA THR A 300 30.06 -3.63 52.34
C THR A 300 31.57 -3.63 52.06
N ILE A 301 31.99 -3.74 50.79
CA ILE A 301 33.41 -3.72 50.40
C ILE A 301 34.03 -2.34 50.69
N GLN A 302 33.29 -1.25 50.46
CA GLN A 302 33.72 0.11 50.79
C GLN A 302 33.91 0.30 52.31
N GLN A 303 32.96 -0.13 53.12
CA GLN A 303 33.06 -0.08 54.58
C GLN A 303 34.25 -0.91 55.10
N PHE A 304 34.45 -2.12 54.55
CA PHE A 304 35.60 -2.95 54.88
C PHE A 304 36.93 -2.25 54.53
N SER A 305 37.00 -1.62 53.35
CA SER A 305 38.19 -0.92 52.88
C SER A 305 38.53 0.29 53.75
N GLN A 306 37.51 1.04 54.19
CA GLN A 306 37.68 2.16 55.12
C GLN A 306 38.21 1.68 56.48
N ASN A 307 37.60 0.62 57.03
CA ASN A 307 38.00 0.06 58.31
C ASN A 307 39.42 -0.54 58.28
N LEU A 308 39.81 -1.16 57.15
CA LEU A 308 41.17 -1.64 56.92
C LEU A 308 42.18 -0.49 56.92
N LEU A 309 41.87 0.59 56.20
CA LEU A 309 42.73 1.78 56.14
C LEU A 309 42.95 2.37 57.53
N GLU A 310 41.88 2.56 58.30
CA GLU A 310 41.94 3.08 59.67
C GLU A 310 42.78 2.17 60.58
N THR A 311 42.59 0.85 60.49
CA THR A 311 43.36 -0.12 61.28
C THR A 311 44.84 -0.11 60.93
N ILE A 312 45.19 0.00 59.63
CA ILE A 312 46.58 0.13 59.16
C ILE A 312 47.20 1.42 59.67
N LEU A 313 46.47 2.55 59.63
CA LEU A 313 46.95 3.84 60.11
C LEU A 313 47.22 3.82 61.61
N LEU A 314 46.31 3.26 62.40
CA LEU A 314 46.47 3.09 63.85
C LEU A 314 47.66 2.19 64.18
N PHE A 315 47.82 1.07 63.48
CA PHE A 315 48.95 0.16 63.64
C PHE A 315 50.30 0.84 63.31
N CYS A 316 50.38 1.53 62.17
CA CYS A 316 51.56 2.29 61.77
C CYS A 316 51.93 3.37 62.80
N ASN A 317 50.94 4.10 63.30
CA ASN A 317 51.16 5.14 64.31
C ASN A 317 51.64 4.54 65.65
N ARG A 318 51.10 3.39 66.06
CA ARG A 318 51.52 2.72 67.29
C ARG A 318 52.97 2.23 67.20
N ILE A 319 53.35 1.60 66.09
CA ILE A 319 54.73 1.16 65.84
C ILE A 319 55.70 2.33 65.89
N LYS A 320 55.38 3.46 65.24
CA LYS A 320 56.22 4.66 65.27
C LYS A 320 56.37 5.23 66.69
N MET A 321 55.32 5.20 67.51
CA MET A 321 55.38 5.66 68.90
C MET A 321 56.28 4.78 69.77
N ASP A 322 56.23 3.46 69.62
CA ASP A 322 57.05 2.54 70.41
C ASP A 322 58.53 2.60 69.98
N GLN A 323 58.80 2.76 68.68
CA GLN A 323 60.14 3.02 68.14
C GLN A 323 60.74 4.31 68.69
N ASN A 324 59.98 5.42 68.67
CA ASN A 324 60.44 6.71 69.20
C ASN A 324 60.69 6.69 70.72
N ARG A 325 60.08 5.76 71.45
CA ARG A 325 60.23 5.58 72.90
C ARG A 325 61.25 4.49 73.27
N GLY A 326 61.89 3.84 72.29
CA GLY A 326 62.85 2.76 72.51
C GLY A 326 62.25 1.50 73.15
N ARG A 327 60.93 1.28 73.02
CA ARG A 327 60.24 0.12 73.58
C ARG A 327 60.26 -1.06 72.60
N SER A 328 60.40 -2.28 73.13
CA SER A 328 60.37 -3.49 72.30
C SER A 328 58.97 -3.72 71.74
N LEU A 329 58.84 -3.77 70.41
CA LEU A 329 57.58 -4.02 69.69
C LEU A 329 56.94 -5.37 70.05
N ILE A 330 57.76 -6.35 70.43
CA ILE A 330 57.30 -7.70 70.79
C ILE A 330 56.58 -7.67 72.16
N SER A 331 56.92 -6.72 73.03
CA SER A 331 56.31 -6.61 74.36
C SER A 331 54.97 -5.89 74.38
N ASP A 332 54.59 -5.20 73.29
CA ASP A 332 53.32 -4.49 73.20
C ASP A 332 52.19 -5.40 72.70
N SER A 333 51.32 -5.82 73.62
CA SER A 333 50.16 -6.66 73.32
C SER A 333 49.15 -6.01 72.36
N SER A 334 49.10 -4.67 72.29
CA SER A 334 48.22 -3.95 71.37
C SER A 334 48.71 -4.05 69.92
N VAL A 335 50.03 -3.96 69.70
CA VAL A 335 50.67 -4.17 68.39
C VAL A 335 50.47 -5.61 67.93
N GLN A 336 50.66 -6.59 68.81
CA GLN A 336 50.40 -8.00 68.49
C GLN A 336 48.93 -8.25 68.11
N THR A 337 47.98 -7.67 68.86
CA THR A 337 46.54 -7.82 68.58
C THR A 337 46.18 -7.18 67.23
N MET A 338 46.65 -5.96 66.96
CA MET A 338 46.43 -5.29 65.68
C MET A 338 47.05 -6.05 64.50
N PHE A 339 48.22 -6.67 64.68
CA PHE A 339 48.86 -7.49 63.66
C PHE A 339 48.01 -8.72 63.29
N MET A 340 47.45 -9.41 64.29
CA MET A 340 46.56 -10.56 64.06
C MET A 340 45.26 -10.14 63.36
N THR A 341 44.66 -9.02 63.78
CA THR A 341 43.50 -8.44 63.11
C THR A 341 43.79 -8.06 61.66
N LEU A 342 44.91 -7.37 61.38
CA LEU A 342 45.32 -7.00 60.03
C LEU A 342 45.60 -8.23 59.15
N THR A 343 46.17 -9.28 59.71
CA THR A 343 46.41 -10.54 58.98
C THR A 343 45.08 -11.19 58.58
N SER A 344 44.10 -11.22 59.48
CA SER A 344 42.75 -11.71 59.18
C SER A 344 42.05 -10.85 58.12
N MET A 345 42.15 -9.52 58.22
CA MET A 345 41.58 -8.61 57.22
C MET A 345 42.28 -8.75 55.86
N HIS A 346 43.59 -8.96 55.82
CA HIS A 346 44.32 -9.19 54.57
C HIS A 346 43.82 -10.44 53.84
N SER A 347 43.55 -11.54 54.56
CA SER A 347 42.94 -12.74 53.95
C SER A 347 41.54 -12.47 53.40
N GLN A 348 40.75 -11.58 54.03
CA GLN A 348 39.43 -11.17 53.51
C GLN A 348 39.56 -10.26 52.29
N LEU A 349 40.53 -9.34 52.28
CA LEU A 349 40.81 -8.46 51.14
C LEU A 349 41.14 -9.26 49.87
N LEU A 350 41.99 -10.29 49.97
CA LEU A 350 42.32 -11.14 48.83
C LEU A 350 41.10 -11.85 48.24
N LYS A 351 40.14 -12.25 49.08
CA LYS A 351 38.87 -12.84 48.61
C LYS A 351 38.01 -11.82 47.88
N TYR A 352 37.89 -10.60 48.42
CA TYR A 352 37.15 -9.54 47.75
C TYR A 352 37.79 -9.12 46.42
N LEU A 353 39.13 -9.06 46.34
CA LEU A 353 39.83 -8.76 45.10
C LEU A 353 39.53 -9.82 44.02
N GLN A 354 39.67 -11.11 44.37
CA GLN A 354 39.36 -12.21 43.45
C GLN A 354 37.91 -12.14 42.97
N GLU A 355 36.97 -11.89 43.88
CA GLU A 355 35.56 -11.80 43.54
C GLU A 355 35.24 -10.61 42.61
N VAL A 356 35.85 -9.45 42.84
CA VAL A 356 35.68 -8.28 41.97
C VAL A 356 36.25 -8.54 40.57
N ASP A 357 37.41 -9.21 40.48
CA ASP A 357 38.00 -9.60 39.20
C ASP A 357 37.17 -10.63 38.43
N ASP A 358 36.60 -11.62 39.14
CA ASP A 358 35.71 -12.63 38.54
C ASP A 358 34.42 -11.97 38.02
N ASN A 359 33.85 -11.04 38.79
CA ASN A 359 32.67 -10.27 38.38
C ASN A 359 32.97 -9.36 37.18
N ARG A 360 34.11 -8.65 37.16
CA ARG A 360 34.55 -7.86 36.01
C ARG A 360 34.61 -8.71 34.75
N THR A 361 35.27 -9.86 34.83
CA THR A 361 35.41 -10.80 33.71
C THR A 361 34.05 -11.30 33.22
N TYR A 362 33.12 -11.59 34.14
CA TYR A 362 31.76 -12.00 33.81
C TYR A 362 30.99 -10.91 33.05
N PHE A 363 31.03 -9.66 33.53
CA PHE A 363 30.34 -8.54 32.89
C PHE A 363 30.96 -8.16 31.54
N GLU A 364 32.29 -8.23 31.39
CA GLU A 364 32.96 -8.07 30.09
C GLU A 364 32.48 -9.11 29.08
N THR A 365 32.42 -10.38 29.49
CA THR A 365 31.90 -11.46 28.63
C THR A 365 30.42 -11.24 28.26
N LEU A 366 29.62 -10.72 29.19
CA LEU A 366 28.21 -10.42 28.94
C LEU A 366 28.06 -9.23 27.98
N GLN A 367 28.90 -8.21 28.12
CA GLN A 367 28.95 -7.05 27.22
C GLN A 367 29.34 -7.45 25.79
N ASP A 368 30.31 -8.36 25.64
CA ASP A 368 30.68 -8.90 24.32
C ASP A 368 29.51 -9.64 23.67
N LYS A 369 28.76 -10.45 24.43
CA LYS A 369 27.56 -11.13 23.93
C LYS A 369 26.47 -10.15 23.52
N LEU A 370 26.26 -9.07 24.29
CA LEU A 370 25.30 -8.02 23.93
C LEU A 370 25.70 -7.31 22.63
N THR A 371 26.99 -7.05 22.45
CA THR A 371 27.54 -6.49 21.20
C THR A 371 27.28 -7.43 20.03
N GLN A 372 27.58 -8.73 20.16
CA GLN A 372 27.32 -9.73 19.12
C GLN A 372 25.83 -9.81 18.74
N ILE A 373 24.92 -9.72 19.72
CA ILE A 373 23.48 -9.70 19.46
C ILE A 373 23.07 -8.44 18.71
N ARG A 374 23.65 -7.29 19.05
CA ARG A 374 23.39 -6.02 18.36
C ARG A 374 23.84 -6.09 16.90
N ASP A 375 25.06 -6.53 16.66
CA ASP A 375 25.63 -6.66 15.31
C ASP A 375 24.82 -7.65 14.45
N ALA A 376 24.40 -8.78 15.05
CA ALA A 376 23.57 -9.76 14.36
C ALA A 376 22.19 -9.19 13.98
N ARG A 377 21.59 -8.34 14.82
CA ARG A 377 20.32 -7.67 14.50
C ARG A 377 20.50 -6.68 13.35
N GLU A 378 21.53 -5.85 13.43
CA GLU A 378 21.83 -4.85 12.40
C GLU A 378 22.09 -5.52 11.03
N ALA A 379 22.83 -6.63 11.01
CA ALA A 379 23.04 -7.41 9.79
C ALA A 379 21.73 -7.97 9.20
N VAL A 380 20.81 -8.45 10.05
CA VAL A 380 19.50 -8.96 9.60
C VAL A 380 18.63 -7.83 9.05
N ASP A 381 18.63 -6.67 9.70
CA ASP A 381 17.84 -5.52 9.25
C ASP A 381 18.38 -4.96 7.93
N ALA A 382 19.71 -4.88 7.76
CA ALA A 382 20.32 -4.54 6.47
C ALA A 382 19.91 -5.49 5.34
N LEU A 383 19.87 -6.81 5.60
CA LEU A 383 19.41 -7.80 4.60
C LEU A 383 17.94 -7.64 4.25
N ARG A 384 17.09 -7.30 5.23
CA ARG A 384 15.67 -7.03 5.00
C ARG A 384 15.48 -5.79 4.13
N GLU A 385 16.22 -4.72 4.41
CA GLU A 385 16.20 -3.50 3.61
C GLU A 385 16.68 -3.75 2.18
N GLU A 386 17.79 -4.45 1.98
CA GLU A 386 18.29 -4.80 0.64
C GLU A 386 17.24 -5.60 -0.14
N HIS A 387 16.59 -6.58 0.50
CA HIS A 387 15.55 -7.38 -0.13
C HIS A 387 14.30 -6.55 -0.49
N GLN A 388 13.90 -5.61 0.37
CA GLN A 388 12.81 -4.68 0.08
C GLN A 388 13.14 -3.75 -1.09
N GLN A 389 14.35 -3.18 -1.10
CA GLN A 389 14.83 -2.32 -2.19
C GLN A 389 14.88 -3.08 -3.52
N ARG A 390 15.38 -4.33 -3.50
CA ARG A 390 15.42 -5.18 -4.69
C ARG A 390 14.02 -5.44 -5.24
N ARG A 391 13.05 -5.78 -4.38
CA ARG A 391 11.65 -5.95 -4.79
C ARG A 391 11.05 -4.67 -5.38
N GLN A 392 11.33 -3.51 -4.80
CA GLN A 392 10.85 -2.23 -5.33
C GLN A 392 11.46 -1.93 -6.70
N TYR A 393 12.75 -2.16 -6.88
CA TYR A 393 13.43 -1.98 -8.16
C TYR A 393 12.86 -2.90 -9.25
N GLU A 394 12.67 -4.19 -8.94
CA GLU A 394 12.04 -5.15 -9.85
C GLU A 394 10.62 -4.73 -10.24
N MET A 395 9.82 -4.25 -9.29
CA MET A 395 8.47 -3.74 -9.56
C MET A 395 8.48 -2.51 -10.48
N MET A 396 9.38 -1.54 -10.24
CA MET A 396 9.52 -0.36 -11.10
C MET A 396 9.97 -0.74 -12.51
N GLU A 397 10.91 -1.67 -12.64
CA GLU A 397 11.39 -2.12 -13.94
C GLU A 397 10.29 -2.90 -14.70
N GLN A 398 9.50 -3.73 -14.02
CA GLN A 398 8.33 -4.39 -14.61
C GLN A 398 7.29 -3.37 -15.09
N GLN A 399 6.96 -2.36 -14.28
CA GLN A 399 6.03 -1.29 -14.69
C GLN A 399 6.54 -0.54 -15.91
N ARG A 400 7.84 -0.21 -15.94
CA ARG A 400 8.49 0.42 -17.09
C ARG A 400 8.41 -0.46 -18.33
N GLN A 401 8.66 -1.76 -18.21
CA GLN A 401 8.54 -2.70 -19.32
C GLN A 401 7.11 -2.79 -19.84
N ARG A 402 6.10 -2.86 -18.96
CA ARG A 402 4.68 -2.83 -19.37
C ARG A 402 4.33 -1.53 -20.10
N HIS A 403 4.80 -0.39 -19.60
CA HIS A 403 4.60 0.90 -20.27
C HIS A 403 5.21 0.92 -21.68
N LEU A 404 6.46 0.45 -21.83
CA LEU A 404 7.12 0.36 -23.13
C LEU A 404 6.40 -0.59 -24.09
N GLN A 405 5.92 -1.74 -23.60
CA GLN A 405 5.13 -2.68 -24.41
C GLN A 405 3.81 -2.06 -24.88
N MET A 406 3.12 -1.31 -24.01
CA MET A 406 1.90 -0.60 -24.37
C MET A 406 2.17 0.44 -25.46
N VAL A 407 3.22 1.25 -25.31
CA VAL A 407 3.61 2.27 -26.30
C VAL A 407 3.97 1.63 -27.65
N ALA A 408 4.78 0.57 -27.65
CA ALA A 408 5.15 -0.15 -28.87
C ALA A 408 3.92 -0.77 -29.58
N LYS A 409 2.96 -1.31 -28.81
CA LYS A 409 1.71 -1.86 -29.35
C LYS A 409 0.85 -0.75 -29.98
N LEU A 410 0.73 0.39 -29.32
CA LEU A 410 0.02 1.56 -29.87
C LEU A 410 0.67 2.05 -31.17
N GLU A 411 2.00 2.08 -31.24
CA GLU A 411 2.73 2.47 -32.45
C GLU A 411 2.50 1.48 -33.59
N SER A 412 2.57 0.17 -33.32
CA SER A 412 2.23 -0.86 -34.30
C SER A 412 0.80 -0.71 -34.83
N MET A 413 -0.17 -0.41 -33.95
CA MET A 413 -1.55 -0.16 -34.39
C MET A 413 -1.68 1.10 -35.25
N ARG A 414 -0.92 2.17 -34.96
CA ARG A 414 -0.90 3.38 -35.79
C ARG A 414 -0.35 3.10 -37.19
N ILE A 415 0.74 2.33 -37.30
CA ILE A 415 1.34 1.94 -38.58
C ILE A 415 0.36 1.09 -39.39
N LYS A 416 -0.20 0.03 -38.79
CA LYS A 416 -1.19 -0.84 -39.46
C LYS A 416 -2.43 -0.07 -39.93
N LYS A 417 -2.89 0.90 -39.13
CA LYS A 417 -3.99 1.78 -39.53
C LYS A 417 -3.62 2.61 -40.75
N HIS A 418 -2.39 3.14 -40.80
CA HIS A 418 -1.90 3.90 -41.94
C HIS A 418 -1.82 3.02 -43.20
N GLU A 419 -1.21 1.84 -43.10
CA GLU A 419 -1.10 0.88 -44.20
C GLU A 419 -2.47 0.46 -44.74
N MET A 420 -3.43 0.18 -43.87
CA MET A 420 -4.79 -0.19 -44.26
C MET A 420 -5.50 0.96 -45.01
N LEU A 421 -5.31 2.20 -44.56
CA LEU A 421 -5.85 3.37 -45.25
C LEU A 421 -5.18 3.59 -46.61
N GLU A 422 -3.87 3.34 -46.73
CA GLU A 422 -3.17 3.40 -48.02
C GLU A 422 -3.64 2.31 -48.99
N GLN A 423 -3.78 1.07 -48.52
CA GLN A 423 -4.35 -0.02 -49.32
C GLN A 423 -5.76 0.30 -49.80
N GLN A 424 -6.58 0.90 -48.93
CA GLN A 424 -7.93 1.32 -49.31
C GLN A 424 -7.91 2.42 -50.38
N ARG A 425 -7.00 3.39 -50.28
CA ARG A 425 -6.80 4.44 -51.31
C ARG A 425 -6.33 3.85 -52.63
N LEU A 426 -5.38 2.92 -52.62
CA LEU A 426 -4.88 2.26 -53.82
C LEU A 426 -5.96 1.44 -54.52
N MET A 427 -6.75 0.67 -53.76
CA MET A 427 -7.89 -0.07 -54.32
C MET A 427 -8.95 0.88 -54.91
N ALA A 428 -9.21 2.02 -54.29
CA ALA A 428 -10.13 3.02 -54.84
C ALA A 428 -9.61 3.61 -56.16
N LEU A 429 -8.31 3.93 -56.25
CA LEU A 429 -7.69 4.42 -57.49
C LEU A 429 -7.73 3.37 -58.60
N GLN A 430 -7.48 2.09 -58.28
CA GLN A 430 -7.58 0.99 -59.25
C GLN A 430 -8.98 0.85 -59.81
N LYS A 431 -10.01 0.96 -58.97
CA LYS A 431 -11.41 0.92 -59.43
C LYS A 431 -11.73 2.07 -60.39
N ILE A 432 -11.26 3.29 -60.08
CA ILE A 432 -11.46 4.45 -60.96
C ILE A 432 -10.78 4.23 -62.32
N ASP A 433 -9.54 3.76 -62.33
CA ASP A 433 -8.79 3.47 -63.57
C ASP A 433 -9.45 2.35 -64.39
N GLU A 434 -10.01 1.33 -63.74
CA GLU A 434 -10.78 0.27 -64.39
C GLU A 434 -12.09 0.80 -65.01
N GLU A 435 -12.84 1.63 -64.26
CA GLU A 435 -14.04 2.31 -64.77
C GLU A 435 -13.71 3.24 -65.95
N GLU A 436 -12.59 3.97 -65.91
CA GLU A 436 -12.12 4.80 -67.02
C GLU A 436 -11.76 3.96 -68.26
N ARG A 437 -11.06 2.84 -68.08
CA ARG A 437 -10.75 1.90 -69.17
C ARG A 437 -12.01 1.31 -69.79
N GLU A 438 -12.98 0.87 -68.98
CA GLU A 438 -14.26 0.37 -69.47
C GLU A 438 -15.02 1.45 -70.25
N MET A 439 -15.07 2.67 -69.72
CA MET A 439 -15.71 3.79 -70.39
C MET A 439 -15.02 4.12 -71.72
N ALA A 440 -13.68 4.10 -71.76
CA ALA A 440 -12.90 4.33 -72.98
C ALA A 440 -13.16 3.24 -74.04
N LEU A 441 -13.19 1.96 -73.64
CA LEU A 441 -13.55 0.85 -74.52
C LEU A 441 -14.98 0.98 -75.05
N ARG A 442 -15.95 1.31 -74.19
CA ARG A 442 -17.34 1.57 -74.61
C ARG A 442 -17.41 2.72 -75.61
N LYS A 443 -16.69 3.82 -75.36
CA LYS A 443 -16.62 4.98 -76.27
C LYS A 443 -16.00 4.60 -77.61
N GLN A 444 -14.92 3.81 -77.61
CA GLN A 444 -14.27 3.34 -78.83
C GLN A 444 -15.17 2.40 -79.64
N ALA A 445 -15.86 1.46 -78.98
CA ALA A 445 -16.83 0.58 -79.62
C ALA A 445 -17.99 1.36 -80.25
N MET A 446 -18.51 2.39 -79.56
CA MET A 446 -19.53 3.28 -80.09
C MET A 446 -19.05 4.02 -81.36
N LEU A 447 -17.83 4.56 -81.34
CA LEU A 447 -17.23 5.22 -82.52
C LEU A 447 -17.03 4.24 -83.67
N GLN A 448 -16.60 3.01 -83.38
CA GLN A 448 -16.43 1.96 -84.38
C GLN A 448 -17.78 1.55 -84.99
N GLN A 449 -18.84 1.47 -84.18
CA GLN A 449 -20.20 1.20 -84.65
C GLN A 449 -20.73 2.35 -85.52
N GLN A 450 -20.52 3.61 -85.12
CA GLN A 450 -20.86 4.76 -85.96
C GLN A 450 -20.10 4.76 -87.29
N ALA A 451 -18.80 4.44 -87.26
CA ALA A 451 -17.99 4.32 -88.47
C ALA A 451 -18.45 3.17 -89.38
N TYR A 452 -18.84 2.03 -88.80
CA TYR A 452 -19.41 0.89 -89.53
C TYR A 452 -20.72 1.28 -90.23
N VAL A 453 -21.65 1.89 -89.50
CA VAL A 453 -22.93 2.38 -90.04
C VAL A 453 -22.70 3.45 -91.12
N ALA A 454 -21.79 4.40 -90.90
CA ALA A 454 -21.44 5.40 -91.91
C ALA A 454 -20.81 4.77 -93.18
N GLY A 455 -20.00 3.73 -93.01
CA GLY A 455 -19.44 2.93 -94.11
C GLY A 455 -20.51 2.20 -94.92
N GLU A 456 -21.51 1.61 -94.26
CA GLU A 456 -22.69 1.02 -94.93
C GLU A 456 -23.48 2.07 -95.72
N PHE A 457 -23.73 3.25 -95.14
CA PHE A 457 -24.40 4.34 -95.85
C PHE A 457 -23.62 4.81 -97.08
N LEU A 458 -22.29 4.89 -97.01
CA LEU A 458 -21.42 5.21 -98.14
C LEU A 458 -21.43 4.13 -99.22
N LEU A 459 -21.44 2.85 -98.85
CA LEU A 459 -21.58 1.72 -99.77
C LEU A 459 -22.93 1.74 -100.49
N ILE A 460 -24.03 1.98 -99.76
CA ILE A 460 -25.38 2.13 -100.32
C ILE A 460 -25.44 3.33 -101.26
N ALA A 461 -24.89 4.48 -100.86
CA ALA A 461 -24.85 5.68 -101.70
C ALA A 461 -24.01 5.48 -102.96
N HIS A 462 -22.88 4.76 -102.87
CA HIS A 462 -22.05 4.40 -104.00
C HIS A 462 -22.77 3.41 -104.94
N PHE A 463 -23.51 2.44 -104.39
CA PHE A 463 -24.34 1.52 -105.15
C PHE A 463 -25.46 2.27 -105.90
N TYR A 464 -26.18 3.17 -105.23
CA TYR A 464 -27.19 4.04 -105.85
C TYR A 464 -26.60 4.93 -106.95
N ARG A 465 -25.42 5.53 -106.71
CA ARG A 465 -24.74 6.39 -107.70
C ARG A 465 -24.28 5.57 -108.92
N ARG A 466 -23.79 4.35 -108.72
CA ARG A 466 -23.39 3.42 -109.79
C ARG A 466 -24.59 2.88 -110.57
N SER A 467 -25.70 2.56 -109.90
CA SER A 467 -26.97 2.21 -110.55
C SER A 467 -27.58 3.39 -111.33
N HIS A 468 -27.42 4.63 -110.83
CA HIS A 468 -27.86 5.83 -111.54
C HIS A 468 -27.02 6.08 -112.79
N LEU A 469 -25.69 5.96 -112.71
CA LEU A 469 -24.79 6.04 -113.86
C LEU A 469 -25.08 4.94 -114.91
N PHE A 470 -25.40 3.72 -114.46
CA PHE A 470 -25.81 2.62 -115.35
C PHE A 470 -27.15 2.91 -116.05
N ARG A 471 -28.13 3.52 -115.35
CA ARG A 471 -29.38 4.00 -115.95
C ARG A 471 -29.18 5.18 -116.91
N SER A 472 -28.19 6.04 -116.66
CA SER A 472 -27.84 7.16 -117.53
C SER A 472 -27.15 6.70 -118.82
N GLN A 473 -26.39 5.60 -118.80
CA GLN A 473 -25.78 5.01 -120.02
C GLN A 473 -26.77 4.19 -120.87
N MET A 474 -27.90 3.75 -120.32
CA MET A 474 -28.98 3.09 -121.09
C MET A 474 -30.02 4.06 -121.71
N ARG A 475 -29.85 5.37 -121.54
CA ARG A 475 -30.57 6.40 -122.30
C ARG A 475 -29.59 7.10 -123.23
N LEU A 476 -29.15 6.36 -124.24
CA LEU A 476 -28.59 6.90 -125.49
C LEU A 476 -29.70 6.89 -126.53
#